data_AF-C1E5D9-F1
#
_entry.id   AF-C1E5D9-F1
#
_cell.length_a   1.000
_cell.length_b   1.000
_cell.length_c   1.000
_cell.angle_alpha   90.00
_cell.angle_beta   90.00
_cell.angle_gamma   90.00
#
_symmetry.space_group_name_H-M   'P 1'
#
loop_
_entity.id
_entity.type
_entity.pdbx_description
1 polymer ?
#
loop_
_entity_poly.entity_id
_entity_poly.type
_entity_poly.pdbx_seq_one_letter_code
_entity_poly.pdbx_strand_id
1 'polypeptide(L)'
;MANVIAMLGNMFAFKGTYQAEVTVGENENGESAIRRFRRAVMSSGHINETRRRRYFENPQDIKKRKQSTPRKKKGAKPRTAAQALAEKEQAAMNQGQGRRGGSFRGNAGP
;
A
#
# COMPACT_ATOMS: atom_id res chain seq x y z
N MET A 1 30.21 4.58 -27.03
CA MET A 1 31.13 3.90 -26.09
C MET A 1 30.43 3.31 -24.85
N ALA A 2 29.35 3.91 -24.32
CA ALA A 2 28.65 3.39 -23.12
C ALA A 2 27.85 2.07 -23.32
N ASN A 3 27.55 1.68 -24.57
CA ASN A 3 26.82 0.44 -24.86
C ASN A 3 27.71 -0.82 -24.89
N VAL A 4 29.04 -0.68 -24.92
CA VAL A 4 29.97 -1.82 -25.02
C VAL A 4 30.25 -2.43 -23.65
N ILE A 5 30.25 -1.62 -22.59
CA ILE A 5 30.46 -2.09 -21.21
C ILE A 5 29.26 -2.92 -20.72
N ALA A 6 28.04 -2.57 -21.14
CA ALA A 6 26.84 -3.38 -20.86
C ALA A 6 26.90 -4.78 -21.51
N MET A 7 27.64 -4.95 -22.62
CA MET A 7 27.81 -6.26 -23.27
C MET A 7 28.90 -7.12 -22.63
N LEU A 8 29.92 -6.51 -22.01
CA LEU A 8 30.99 -7.24 -21.31
C LEU A 8 30.56 -7.75 -19.93
N GLY A 9 29.55 -7.15 -19.29
CA GLY A 9 29.00 -7.64 -18.02
C GLY A 9 28.33 -9.02 -18.10
N ASN A 10 27.91 -9.44 -19.30
CA ASN A 10 27.32 -10.76 -19.56
C ASN A 10 28.35 -11.91 -19.61
N MET A 11 29.65 -11.64 -19.52
CA MET A 11 30.69 -12.64 -19.84
C MET A 11 31.02 -13.64 -18.73
N PHE A 12 30.59 -13.43 -17.47
CA PHE A 12 30.77 -14.43 -16.40
C PHE A 12 29.48 -15.24 -16.16
N ALA A 13 29.11 -16.00 -17.18
CA ALA A 13 28.52 -17.35 -17.11
C ALA A 13 27.36 -17.63 -16.11
N PHE A 14 26.24 -16.91 -16.21
CA PHE A 14 24.94 -17.45 -15.79
C PHE A 14 23.94 -17.40 -16.95
N LYS A 15 23.78 -18.53 -17.64
CA LYS A 15 22.87 -18.71 -18.79
C LYS A 15 21.42 -18.94 -18.31
N GLY A 16 20.88 -18.05 -17.49
CA GLY A 16 19.55 -18.19 -16.89
C GLY A 16 18.71 -16.92 -16.99
N THR A 17 17.38 -17.06 -17.06
CA THR A 17 16.46 -15.91 -16.98
C THR A 17 16.47 -15.36 -15.56
N TYR A 18 16.78 -14.07 -15.38
CA TYR A 18 16.75 -13.41 -14.09
C TYR A 18 15.44 -12.64 -13.86
N GLN A 19 14.93 -12.67 -12.64
CA GLN A 19 13.70 -11.94 -12.25
C GLN A 19 13.99 -10.53 -11.70
N ALA A 20 15.22 -10.29 -11.23
CA ALA A 20 15.70 -9.00 -10.77
C ALA A 20 17.22 -8.91 -10.98
N GLU A 21 17.67 -7.90 -11.70
CA GLU A 21 19.07 -7.57 -11.94
C GLU A 21 19.32 -6.11 -11.56
N VAL A 22 20.42 -5.83 -10.87
CA VAL A 22 20.84 -4.47 -10.52
C VAL A 22 22.34 -4.34 -10.74
N THR A 23 22.72 -3.55 -11.74
CA THR A 23 24.11 -3.14 -11.96
C THR A 23 24.48 -2.02 -10.98
N VAL A 24 25.62 -2.18 -10.31
CA VAL A 24 26.19 -1.21 -9.35
C VAL A 24 27.22 -0.35 -10.09
N GLY A 25 27.18 0.96 -9.86
CA GLY A 25 28.14 1.91 -10.44
C GLY A 25 29.38 2.08 -9.57
N GLU A 26 30.48 2.56 -10.16
CA GLU A 26 31.80 2.67 -9.51
C GLU A 26 31.81 3.60 -8.26
N ASN A 27 30.90 4.57 -8.19
CA ASN A 27 30.82 5.56 -7.10
C ASN A 27 29.55 5.41 -6.22
N GLU A 28 28.93 4.23 -6.18
CA GLU A 28 27.72 4.02 -5.39
C GLU A 28 28.01 3.53 -3.97
N ASN A 29 27.38 4.13 -2.97
CA ASN A 29 27.38 3.61 -1.60
C ASN A 29 26.70 2.23 -1.54
N GLY A 30 27.31 1.25 -0.87
CA GLY A 30 26.81 -0.14 -0.84
C GLY A 30 25.38 -0.29 -0.33
N GLU A 31 24.96 0.54 0.64
CA GLU A 31 23.58 0.54 1.14
C GLU A 31 22.56 1.00 0.08
N SER A 32 22.95 1.93 -0.80
CA SER A 32 22.11 2.41 -1.90
C SER A 32 21.87 1.29 -2.91
N ALA A 33 22.90 0.51 -3.24
CA ALA A 33 22.79 -0.65 -4.13
C ALA A 33 21.83 -1.71 -3.55
N ILE A 34 21.98 -2.03 -2.26
CA ILE A 34 21.09 -2.97 -1.56
C ILE A 34 19.64 -2.47 -1.57
N ARG A 35 19.42 -1.17 -1.39
CA ARG A 35 18.08 -0.58 -1.42
C ARG A 35 17.44 -0.69 -2.80
N ARG A 36 18.20 -0.46 -3.87
CA ARG A 36 17.72 -0.64 -5.26
C ARG A 36 17.40 -2.11 -5.53
N PHE A 37 18.27 -3.02 -5.09
CA PHE A 37 18.03 -4.45 -5.20
C PHE A 37 16.76 -4.90 -4.49
N ARG A 38 16.56 -4.49 -3.23
CA ARG A 38 15.32 -4.78 -2.48
C ARG A 38 14.07 -4.29 -3.22
N ARG A 39 14.13 -3.09 -3.80
CA ARG A 39 13.02 -2.54 -4.61
C ARG A 39 12.78 -3.38 -5.87
N ALA A 40 13.81 -3.78 -6.59
CA ALA A 40 13.69 -4.64 -7.78
C ALA A 40 13.08 -6.01 -7.45
N VAL A 41 13.51 -6.62 -6.34
CA VAL A 41 12.98 -7.90 -5.84
C VAL A 41 11.51 -7.76 -5.41
N MET A 42 11.15 -6.69 -4.72
CA MET A 42 9.76 -6.44 -4.33
C MET A 42 8.87 -6.11 -5.53
N SER A 43 9.40 -5.40 -6.52
CA SER A 43 8.67 -4.98 -7.73
C SER A 43 8.37 -6.15 -8.66
N SER A 44 9.33 -7.06 -8.86
CA SER A 44 9.17 -8.25 -9.71
C SER A 44 8.10 -9.22 -9.20
N GLY A 45 7.70 -9.14 -7.93
CA GLY A 45 6.53 -9.84 -7.39
C GLY A 45 6.69 -11.35 -7.22
N HIS A 46 7.85 -11.92 -7.56
CA HIS A 46 8.11 -13.36 -7.48
C HIS A 46 8.01 -13.90 -6.04
N ILE A 47 8.39 -13.13 -5.01
CA ILE A 47 8.19 -13.53 -3.60
C ILE A 47 6.71 -13.75 -3.30
N ASN A 48 5.84 -12.85 -3.76
CA ASN A 48 4.40 -12.96 -3.55
C ASN A 48 3.82 -14.14 -4.34
N GLU A 49 4.32 -14.39 -5.54
CA GLU A 49 3.88 -15.51 -6.37
C GLU A 49 4.29 -16.86 -5.77
N THR A 50 5.52 -17.01 -5.28
CA THR A 50 5.96 -18.23 -4.58
C THR A 50 5.11 -18.49 -3.33
N ARG A 51 4.81 -17.45 -2.56
CA ARG A 51 3.92 -17.58 -1.39
C ARG A 51 2.51 -18.02 -1.78
N ARG A 52 1.98 -17.50 -2.90
CA ARG A 52 0.67 -17.90 -3.42
C ARG A 52 0.64 -19.35 -3.88
N ARG A 53 1.68 -19.81 -4.56
CA ARG A 53 1.78 -21.16 -5.12
C ARG A 53 2.14 -22.24 -4.10
N ARG A 54 2.48 -21.86 -2.86
CA ARG A 54 2.83 -22.82 -1.79
C ARG A 54 1.69 -23.79 -1.47
N TYR A 55 0.44 -23.37 -1.66
CA TYR A 55 -0.75 -24.18 -1.40
C TYR A 55 -1.73 -24.05 -2.56
N PHE A 56 -2.61 -25.05 -2.72
CA PHE A 56 -3.69 -24.98 -3.69
C PHE A 56 -4.67 -23.84 -3.35
N GLU A 57 -5.08 -23.09 -4.38
CA GLU A 57 -6.02 -21.96 -4.26
C GLU A 57 -7.33 -22.34 -4.97
N ASN A 58 -8.44 -22.42 -4.23
CA ASN A 58 -9.75 -22.71 -4.81
C ASN A 58 -10.20 -21.59 -5.77
N PRO A 59 -11.12 -21.87 -6.72
CA PRO A 59 -11.63 -20.86 -7.66
C PRO A 59 -12.21 -19.61 -6.98
N GLN A 60 -12.84 -19.80 -5.82
CA GLN A 60 -13.39 -18.70 -5.01
C GLN A 60 -12.29 -17.84 -4.40
N ASP A 61 -11.21 -18.45 -3.90
CA ASP A 61 -10.10 -17.73 -3.30
C ASP A 61 -9.31 -16.94 -4.35
N ILE A 62 -9.17 -17.49 -5.57
CA ILE A 62 -8.64 -16.77 -6.73
C ILE A 62 -9.44 -15.50 -7.01
N LYS A 63 -10.79 -15.57 -6.99
CA LYS A 63 -11.66 -14.41 -7.18
C LYS A 63 -11.48 -13.38 -6.06
N LYS A 64 -11.49 -13.81 -4.80
CA LYS A 64 -11.28 -12.93 -3.63
C LYS A 64 -9.93 -12.23 -3.67
N ARG A 65 -8.86 -12.93 -4.05
CA ARG A 65 -7.52 -12.34 -4.21
C ARG A 65 -7.48 -11.31 -5.32
N LYS A 66 -8.00 -11.63 -6.52
CA LYS A 66 -8.04 -10.69 -7.65
C LYS A 66 -8.80 -9.39 -7.31
N GLN A 67 -9.84 -9.46 -6.49
CA GLN A 67 -10.60 -8.29 -6.05
C GLN A 67 -9.89 -7.49 -4.93
N SER A 68 -9.20 -8.17 -4.02
CA SER A 68 -8.52 -7.52 -2.88
C SER A 68 -7.18 -6.88 -3.24
N THR A 69 -6.42 -7.45 -4.19
CA THR A 69 -5.08 -6.95 -4.54
C THR A 69 -5.11 -5.50 -5.07
N PRO A 70 -6.01 -5.13 -6.01
CA PRO A 70 -6.13 -3.75 -6.47
C PRO A 70 -6.72 -2.82 -5.41
N ARG A 71 -7.63 -3.31 -4.56
CA ARG A 71 -8.22 -2.52 -3.46
C ARG A 71 -7.18 -2.15 -2.41
N LYS A 72 -6.25 -3.06 -2.06
CA LYS A 72 -5.15 -2.77 -1.14
C LYS A 72 -4.15 -1.77 -1.74
N LYS A 73 -3.93 -1.78 -3.05
CA LYS A 73 -3.05 -0.82 -3.75
C LYS A 73 -3.67 0.57 -3.93
N LYS A 74 -5.00 0.67 -4.06
CA LYS A 74 -5.72 1.93 -4.30
C LYS A 74 -5.99 2.76 -3.02
N GLY A 75 -5.50 2.33 -1.86
CA GLY A 75 -5.84 2.96 -0.58
C GLY A 75 -7.32 2.78 -0.23
N ALA A 76 -7.75 3.28 0.93
CA ALA A 76 -9.18 3.39 1.23
C ALA A 76 -9.85 4.17 0.09
N LYS A 77 -10.99 3.67 -0.43
CA LYS A 77 -11.76 4.40 -1.43
C LYS A 77 -11.98 5.83 -0.90
N PRO A 78 -11.78 6.89 -1.70
CA PRO A 78 -12.21 8.22 -1.29
C PRO A 78 -13.69 8.10 -0.91
N ARG A 79 -14.04 8.53 0.31
CA ARG A 79 -15.44 8.61 0.74
C ARG A 79 -16.18 9.36 -0.36
N THR A 80 -17.27 8.80 -0.86
CA THR A 80 -18.06 9.52 -1.86
C THR A 80 -18.53 10.83 -1.22
N ALA A 81 -18.65 11.92 -2.00
CA ALA A 81 -19.07 13.22 -1.47
C ALA A 81 -20.41 13.11 -0.70
N ALA A 82 -21.32 12.25 -1.17
CA ALA A 82 -22.57 11.91 -0.49
C ALA A 82 -22.37 11.29 0.89
N GLN A 83 -21.41 10.36 1.04
CA GLN A 83 -21.10 9.73 2.34
C GLN A 83 -20.48 10.72 3.33
N ALA A 84 -19.65 11.66 2.85
CA ALA A 84 -19.06 12.69 3.70
C ALA A 84 -20.09 13.74 4.16
N LEU A 85 -21.06 14.08 3.32
CA LEU A 85 -22.17 14.97 3.67
C LEU A 85 -23.13 14.30 4.66
N ALA A 86 -23.49 13.03 4.44
CA ALA A 86 -24.33 12.28 5.36
C ALA A 86 -23.72 12.14 6.76
N GLU A 87 -22.40 11.94 6.86
CA GLU A 87 -21.67 11.89 8.13
C GLU A 87 -21.68 13.25 8.86
N LYS A 88 -21.54 14.37 8.11
CA LYS A 88 -21.66 15.73 8.68
C LYS A 88 -23.07 16.05 9.15
N GLU A 89 -24.09 15.63 8.39
CA GLU A 89 -25.49 15.85 8.73
C GLU A 89 -25.89 15.03 9.96
N GLN A 90 -25.48 13.77 10.04
CA GLN A 90 -25.68 12.92 11.21
C GLN A 90 -24.92 13.45 12.43
N ALA A 91 -23.68 13.96 12.24
CA ALA A 91 -22.93 14.61 13.31
C ALA A 91 -23.57 15.91 13.79
N ALA A 92 -24.23 16.67 12.90
CA ALA A 92 -24.99 17.87 13.25
C ALA A 92 -26.31 17.53 13.98
N MET A 93 -27.00 16.45 13.58
CA MET A 93 -28.19 15.96 14.27
C MET A 93 -27.86 15.45 15.69
N ASN A 94 -26.73 14.77 15.86
CA ASN A 94 -26.32 14.26 17.18
C ASN A 94 -25.86 15.38 18.14
N GLN A 95 -25.39 16.52 17.61
CA GLN A 95 -25.05 17.70 18.42
C GLN A 95 -26.30 18.39 19.03
N GLY A 96 -27.49 18.15 18.46
CA GLY A 96 -28.76 18.72 18.93
C GLY A 96 -29.41 17.98 20.11
N GLN A 97 -28.93 16.79 20.48
CA GLN A 97 -29.56 15.94 21.50
C GLN A 97 -28.88 15.95 22.88
N GLY A 98 -27.86 16.78 23.10
CA GLY A 98 -27.16 16.85 24.37
C GLY A 98 -26.98 18.27 24.88
N ARG A 99 -27.98 18.80 25.61
CA ARG A 99 -27.91 19.85 26.67
C ARG A 99 -29.25 20.60 26.81
N ARG A 100 -30.29 19.93 27.27
CA ARG A 100 -31.44 20.61 27.89
C ARG A 100 -31.77 19.89 29.19
N GLY A 101 -31.40 20.50 30.31
CA GLY A 101 -31.68 19.92 31.63
C GLY A 101 -30.77 20.46 32.72
N GLY A 102 -30.71 21.78 32.89
CA GLY A 102 -30.13 22.42 34.07
C GLY A 102 -31.01 23.59 34.45
N SER A 103 -32.07 23.33 35.20
CA SER A 103 -33.01 24.35 35.67
C SER A 103 -32.30 25.32 36.61
N PHE A 104 -32.23 26.58 36.20
CA PHE A 104 -31.92 27.72 37.07
C PHE A 104 -32.97 27.79 38.19
N ARG A 105 -32.57 27.53 39.43
CA ARG A 105 -33.28 28.02 40.62
C ARG A 105 -32.33 28.93 41.37
N GLY A 106 -32.46 30.22 41.08
CA GLY A 106 -32.06 31.25 42.02
C GLY A 106 -32.99 31.19 43.24
N ASN A 107 -32.41 31.36 44.42
CA ASN A 107 -33.11 31.98 45.52
C ASN A 107 -32.11 32.89 46.23
N ALA A 108 -32.31 34.18 46.08
CA ALA A 108 -31.60 35.21 46.80
C ALA A 108 -32.54 35.81 47.82
N GLY A 109 -32.06 35.94 49.05
CA GLY A 109 -32.56 36.89 50.03
C GLY A 109 -32.59 36.34 51.46
N PRO A 110 -32.80 37.21 52.45
CA PRO A 110 -32.24 38.55 52.63
C PRO A 110 -30.81 38.51 53.22
#